data_AF-A0A1Q8YJG7-F1
#
_entry.id   AF-A0A1Q8YJG7-F1
#
_cell.length_a   1.000
_cell.length_b   1.000
_cell.length_c   1.000
_cell.angle_alpha   90.00
_cell.angle_beta   90.00
_cell.angle_gamma   90.00
#
_symmetry.space_group_name_H-M   'P 1'
#
loop_
_entity.id
_entity.type
_entity.pdbx_description
1 polymer ?
#
loop_
_entity_poly.entity_id
_entity_poly.type
_entity_poly.pdbx_seq_one_letter_code
_entity_poly.pdbx_strand_id
1 'polypeptide(L)'
;MEQGQLQWVATAPMREELARVLGYGAIGKCLTQQAVVAEQVLAAFDAQAQIVAVAPKASVTCQDPDDQKFIDLAVTHQATLLSKDKAVLCMKKRLLALDVKASVAIDSIVV
;
A
#
# COMPACT_ATOMS: atom_id res chain seq x y z
N MET A 1 -16.24 10.57 21.47
CA MET A 1 -15.52 9.33 21.10
C MET A 1 -15.17 9.51 19.64
N GLU A 2 -13.91 9.85 19.37
CA GLU A 2 -13.42 10.20 18.04
C GLU A 2 -13.57 8.99 17.12
N GLN A 3 -14.26 9.17 15.99
CA GLN A 3 -14.29 8.19 14.90
C GLN A 3 -12.84 7.95 14.50
N GLY A 4 -12.35 6.72 14.70
CA GLY A 4 -10.94 6.37 14.53
C GLY A 4 -10.46 6.74 13.14
N GLN A 5 -9.71 7.83 13.05
CA GLN A 5 -9.21 8.32 11.77
C GLN A 5 -8.13 7.36 11.28
N LEU A 6 -8.39 6.69 10.15
CA LEU A 6 -7.40 5.84 9.50
C LEU A 6 -6.24 6.70 9.03
N GLN A 7 -5.02 6.31 9.41
CA GLN A 7 -3.79 6.95 8.97
C GLN A 7 -3.04 6.02 8.02
N TRP A 8 -2.88 6.45 6.76
CA TRP A 8 -2.11 5.71 5.78
C TRP A 8 -0.62 6.01 5.96
N VAL A 9 0.21 4.96 5.87
CA VAL A 9 1.67 5.09 5.91
C VAL A 9 2.28 4.54 4.64
N ALA A 10 3.33 5.18 4.15
CA ALA A 10 4.08 4.76 2.98
C ALA A 10 5.55 5.16 3.10
N THR A 11 6.40 4.60 2.24
CA THR A 11 7.81 5.00 2.15
C THR A 11 8.07 5.83 0.88
N ALA A 12 9.17 6.57 0.84
CA ALA A 12 9.56 7.33 -0.35
C ALA A 12 9.67 6.43 -1.61
N PRO A 13 10.29 5.23 -1.56
CA PRO A 13 10.29 4.33 -2.72
C PRO A 13 8.88 3.93 -3.21
N MET A 14 7.91 3.72 -2.31
CA MET A 14 6.53 3.39 -2.71
C MET A 14 5.86 4.57 -3.45
N ARG A 15 6.09 5.81 -2.98
CA ARG A 15 5.64 7.01 -3.69
C ARG A 15 6.28 7.05 -5.08
N GLU A 16 7.60 6.91 -5.16
CA GLU A 16 8.33 6.98 -6.43
C GLU A 16 7.85 5.93 -7.43
N GLU A 17 7.53 4.72 -6.98
CA GLU A 17 6.90 3.71 -7.84
C GLU A 17 5.55 4.19 -8.38
N LEU A 18 4.70 4.78 -7.53
CA LEU A 18 3.42 5.32 -7.99
C LEU A 18 3.63 6.37 -9.09
N ALA A 19 4.58 7.29 -8.90
CA ALA A 19 4.91 8.29 -9.90
C ALA A 19 5.38 7.67 -11.23
N ARG A 20 6.22 6.63 -11.18
CA ARG A 20 6.67 5.89 -12.37
C ARG A 20 5.51 5.19 -13.08
N VAL A 21 4.68 4.47 -12.33
CA VAL A 21 3.57 3.65 -12.85
C VAL A 21 2.50 4.52 -13.52
N LEU A 22 2.25 5.73 -13.02
CA LEU A 22 1.31 6.66 -13.65
C LEU A 22 1.76 7.07 -15.07
N GLY A 23 3.05 6.97 -15.39
CA GLY A 23 3.59 7.19 -16.73
C GLY A 23 3.50 5.97 -17.66
N TYR A 24 3.11 4.78 -17.16
CA TYR A 24 3.06 3.58 -18.00
C TYR A 24 1.87 3.63 -18.94
N GLY A 25 2.07 3.23 -20.20
CA GLY A 25 1.08 3.44 -21.27
C GLY A 25 -0.30 2.83 -21.00
N ALA A 26 -0.41 1.72 -20.28
CA ALA A 26 -1.70 1.15 -19.88
C ALA A 26 -2.43 2.01 -18.83
N ILE A 27 -1.69 2.53 -17.84
CA ILE A 27 -2.24 3.37 -16.77
C ILE A 27 -2.56 4.76 -17.30
N GLY A 28 -1.68 5.36 -18.12
CA GLY A 28 -1.92 6.66 -18.75
C GLY A 28 -3.20 6.68 -19.61
N LYS A 29 -3.51 5.58 -20.30
CA LYS A 29 -4.80 5.42 -21.01
C LYS A 29 -5.99 5.45 -20.05
N CYS A 30 -5.89 4.74 -18.93
CA CYS A 30 -6.91 4.72 -17.89
C CYS A 30 -7.15 6.11 -17.28
N LEU A 31 -6.06 6.86 -17.00
CA LEU A 31 -6.12 8.25 -16.51
C LEU A 31 -6.84 9.16 -17.50
N THR A 32 -6.49 9.07 -18.79
CA THR A 32 -7.12 9.86 -19.85
C THR A 32 -8.62 9.58 -19.95
N GLN A 33 -9.01 8.29 -19.91
CA GLN A 33 -10.42 7.89 -19.96
C GLN A 33 -11.24 8.41 -18.77
N GLN A 34 -10.60 8.56 -17.61
CA GLN A 34 -11.22 9.08 -16.38
C GLN A 34 -11.10 10.60 -16.22
N ALA A 35 -10.46 11.29 -17.18
CA ALA A 35 -10.17 12.73 -17.10
C ALA A 35 -9.38 13.14 -15.83
N VAL A 36 -8.48 12.27 -15.38
CA VAL A 36 -7.60 12.49 -14.23
C VAL A 36 -6.16 12.66 -14.74
N VAL A 37 -5.40 13.58 -14.15
CA VAL A 37 -3.96 13.72 -14.44
C VAL A 37 -3.10 13.08 -13.34
N ALA A 38 -1.88 12.66 -13.67
CA ALA A 38 -0.99 11.96 -12.74
C ALA A 38 -0.71 12.80 -11.47
N GLU A 39 -0.56 14.11 -11.62
CA GLU A 39 -0.31 15.05 -10.53
C GLU A 39 -1.45 15.08 -9.51
N GLN A 40 -2.70 14.93 -9.95
CA GLN A 40 -3.85 14.85 -9.04
C GLN A 40 -3.81 13.58 -8.19
N VAL A 41 -3.44 12.45 -8.78
CA VAL A 41 -3.28 11.18 -8.06
C VAL A 41 -2.15 11.29 -7.03
N LEU A 42 -1.02 11.87 -7.43
CA LEU A 42 0.13 12.07 -6.56
C LEU A 42 -0.16 13.04 -5.41
N ALA A 43 -0.85 14.15 -5.67
CA ALA A 43 -1.28 15.09 -4.64
C ALA A 43 -2.28 14.46 -3.66
N ALA A 44 -3.23 13.67 -4.17
CA ALA A 44 -4.18 12.93 -3.32
C ALA A 44 -3.46 11.90 -2.44
N PHE A 45 -2.43 11.23 -2.96
CA PHE A 45 -1.57 10.35 -2.17
C PHE A 45 -0.84 11.13 -1.07
N ASP A 46 -0.17 12.24 -1.42
CA ASP A 46 0.63 13.03 -0.47
C ASP A 46 -0.23 13.65 0.66
N ALA A 47 -1.49 13.97 0.37
CA ALA A 47 -2.42 14.52 1.36
C ALA A 47 -2.93 13.47 2.37
N GLN A 48 -2.88 12.17 2.02
CA GLN A 48 -3.48 11.09 2.82
C GLN A 48 -2.43 10.17 3.46
N ALA A 49 -1.28 10.00 2.82
CA ALA A 49 -0.22 9.11 3.26
C ALA A 49 0.86 9.87 4.02
N GLN A 50 1.16 9.42 5.24
CA GLN A 50 2.37 9.84 5.93
C GLN A 50 3.57 9.08 5.37
N ILE A 51 4.56 9.82 4.87
CA ILE A 51 5.85 9.25 4.47
C ILE A 51 6.69 8.95 5.71
N VAL A 52 7.10 7.68 5.85
CA VAL A 52 7.97 7.19 6.92
C VAL A 52 9.27 6.61 6.33
N ALA A 53 10.24 6.34 7.21
CA ALA A 53 11.50 5.71 6.83
C ALA A 53 11.28 4.33 6.20
N VAL A 54 12.20 3.91 5.33
CA VAL A 54 12.18 2.56 4.77
C VAL A 54 12.29 1.54 5.89
N ALA A 55 11.35 0.61 5.92
CA ALA A 55 11.31 -0.46 6.90
C ALA A 55 12.43 -1.48 6.66
N PRO A 56 13.04 -2.03 7.73
CA PRO A 56 13.92 -3.18 7.61
C PRO A 56 13.15 -4.40 7.09
N LYS A 57 13.87 -5.33 6.45
CA LYS A 57 13.26 -6.56 5.93
C LYS A 57 12.65 -7.39 7.06
N ALA A 58 11.38 -7.77 6.92
CA ALA A 58 10.70 -8.64 7.87
C ALA A 58 11.25 -10.07 7.85
N SER A 59 11.00 -10.82 8.93
CA SER A 59 11.36 -12.25 9.04
C SER A 59 10.62 -13.13 8.03
N VAL A 60 9.52 -12.65 7.46
CA VAL A 60 8.75 -13.33 6.42
C VAL A 60 9.06 -12.73 5.05
N THR A 61 9.14 -13.60 4.05
CA THR A 61 9.40 -13.21 2.66
C THR A 61 8.19 -13.50 1.79
N CYS A 62 7.77 -12.48 1.03
CA CYS A 62 6.79 -12.59 -0.04
C CYS A 62 7.40 -13.32 -1.23
N GLN A 63 6.57 -14.05 -1.96
CA GLN A 63 7.03 -14.73 -3.17
C GLN A 63 7.33 -13.73 -4.29
N ASP A 64 6.63 -12.59 -4.30
CA ASP A 64 6.93 -11.46 -5.17
C ASP A 64 7.90 -10.50 -4.47
N PRO A 65 9.15 -10.35 -4.96
CA PRO A 65 10.12 -9.44 -4.36
C PRO A 65 9.68 -7.98 -4.40
N ASP A 66 8.89 -7.57 -5.40
CA ASP A 66 8.42 -6.19 -5.52
C ASP A 66 7.41 -5.85 -4.43
N ASP A 67 6.64 -6.85 -3.97
CA ASP A 67 5.67 -6.68 -2.89
C ASP A 67 6.28 -6.74 -1.49
N GLN A 68 7.54 -7.19 -1.36
CA GLN A 68 8.20 -7.33 -0.06
C GLN A 68 8.19 -6.03 0.75
N LYS A 69 8.35 -4.87 0.09
CA LYS A 69 8.39 -3.56 0.75
C LYS A 69 7.10 -3.24 1.53
N PHE A 70 5.94 -3.74 1.08
CA PHE A 70 4.66 -3.56 1.78
C PHE A 70 4.56 -4.45 3.03
N ILE A 71 5.10 -5.67 2.94
CA ILE A 71 5.20 -6.62 4.07
C ILE A 71 6.09 -6.03 5.16
N ASP A 72 7.27 -5.54 4.77
CA ASP A 72 8.25 -4.95 5.68
C ASP A 72 7.68 -3.75 6.44
N LEU A 73 6.99 -2.86 5.71
CA LEU A 73 6.36 -1.69 6.30
C LEU A 73 5.23 -2.07 7.26
N ALA A 74 4.36 -3.00 6.87
CA ALA A 74 3.24 -3.44 7.71
C ALA A 74 3.72 -4.07 9.02
N VAL A 75 4.78 -4.90 8.97
CA VAL A 75 5.39 -5.52 10.16
C VAL A 75 6.05 -4.47 11.04
N THR A 76 6.80 -3.53 10.47
CA THR A 76 7.52 -2.50 11.23
C THR A 76 6.56 -1.55 11.96
N HIS A 77 5.46 -1.16 11.31
CA HIS A 77 4.49 -0.21 11.87
C HIS A 77 3.28 -0.88 12.53
N GLN A 78 3.23 -2.22 12.57
CA GLN A 78 2.07 -2.97 13.06
C GLN A 78 0.76 -2.53 12.37
N ALA A 79 0.85 -2.25 11.07
CA ALA A 79 -0.24 -1.70 10.28
C ALA A 79 -1.05 -2.81 9.61
N THR A 80 -2.36 -2.58 9.42
CA THR A 80 -3.19 -3.48 8.61
C THR A 80 -2.84 -3.29 7.13
N LEU A 81 -2.49 -4.38 6.44
CA LEU A 81 -2.18 -4.39 5.02
C LEU A 81 -3.44 -4.74 4.20
N LEU A 82 -3.89 -3.81 3.37
CA LEU A 82 -4.98 -4.03 2.43
C LEU A 82 -4.41 -4.29 1.04
N SER A 83 -4.84 -5.37 0.39
CA SER A 83 -4.38 -5.70 -0.96
C SER A 83 -5.47 -6.36 -1.80
N LYS A 84 -5.34 -6.25 -3.13
CA LYS A 84 -6.09 -7.06 -4.10
C LYS A 84 -5.24 -8.20 -4.68
N ASP A 85 -3.95 -8.20 -4.39
CA ASP A 85 -2.98 -9.12 -4.96
C ASP A 85 -2.94 -10.46 -4.21
N LYS A 86 -2.90 -11.57 -4.95
CA LYS A 86 -2.92 -12.92 -4.37
C LYS A 86 -1.60 -13.31 -3.69
N ALA A 87 -0.46 -12.85 -4.18
CA ALA A 87 0.85 -13.07 -3.57
C ALA A 87 0.96 -12.35 -2.21
N VAL A 88 0.38 -11.16 -2.08
CA VAL A 88 0.25 -10.50 -0.77
C VAL A 88 -0.79 -11.22 0.11
N LEU A 89 -1.98 -11.51 -0.41
CA LEU A 89 -3.06 -12.09 0.40
C LEU A 89 -2.76 -13.52 0.89
N CYS A 90 -1.96 -14.30 0.16
CA CYS A 90 -1.52 -15.61 0.63
C CYS A 90 -0.64 -15.52 1.90
N MET A 91 -0.07 -14.34 2.18
CA MET A 91 0.74 -14.06 3.37
C MET A 91 -0.08 -13.91 4.65
N LYS A 92 -1.42 -13.83 4.57
CA LYS A 92 -2.30 -13.51 5.71
C LYS A 92 -2.00 -14.29 6.98
N LYS A 93 -1.79 -15.61 6.89
CA LYS A 93 -1.48 -16.44 8.08
C LYS A 93 -0.10 -16.13 8.67
N ARG A 94 0.91 -15.89 7.82
CA ARG A 94 2.29 -15.59 8.24
C ARG A 94 2.37 -14.20 8.87
N LEU A 95 1.63 -13.24 8.31
CA LEU A 95 1.51 -11.89 8.86
C LEU A 95 0.75 -11.87 10.20
N LEU A 96 -0.32 -12.67 10.31
CA LEU A 96 -1.09 -12.74 11.56
C LEU A 96 -0.25 -13.28 12.73
N ALA A 97 0.71 -14.17 12.46
CA ALA A 97 1.67 -14.64 13.47
C ALA A 97 2.68 -13.56 13.92
N LEU A 98 2.74 -12.43 13.22
CA LEU A 98 3.53 -11.24 13.54
C LEU A 98 2.62 -10.06 13.96
N ASP A 99 1.38 -10.35 14.38
CA ASP A 99 0.35 -9.38 14.78
C ASP A 99 -0.12 -8.41 13.67
N VAL A 100 0.21 -8.71 12.41
CA VAL A 100 -0.19 -7.93 11.23
C VAL A 100 -1.41 -8.57 10.55
N LYS A 101 -2.45 -7.78 10.33
CA LYS A 101 -3.63 -8.22 9.56
C LYS A 101 -3.44 -7.92 8.08
N ALA A 102 -3.66 -8.92 7.22
CA ALA A 102 -3.83 -8.71 5.78
C ALA A 102 -5.28 -9.00 5.36
N SER A 103 -5.90 -8.09 4.62
CA SER A 103 -7.28 -8.20 4.16
C SER A 103 -7.46 -7.71 2.72
N VAL A 104 -8.58 -8.11 2.11
CA VAL A 104 -8.96 -7.63 0.79
C VAL A 104 -9.42 -6.18 0.89
N ALA A 105 -8.92 -5.31 0.00
CA ALA A 105 -9.18 -3.87 0.04
C ALA A 105 -10.67 -3.45 -0.10
N ILE A 106 -11.56 -4.36 -0.49
CA ILE A 106 -12.98 -4.07 -0.79
C ILE A 106 -13.90 -4.35 0.41
N ASP A 107 -13.48 -5.16 1.40
CA ASP A 107 -14.35 -5.65 2.49
C ASP A 107 -14.05 -5.04 3.87
N SER A 108 -13.17 -4.04 3.99
CA SER A 108 -12.58 -3.71 5.30
C SER A 108 -12.50 -2.22 5.66
N ILE A 109 -13.33 -1.37 5.06
CA ILE A 109 -13.51 0.01 5.53
C ILE A 109 -14.99 0.19 5.90
N VAL A 110 -15.33 -0.15 7.14
CA VAL A 110 -16.48 0.47 7.81
C VAL A 110 -15.89 1.62 8.61
N VAL A 111 -16.05 2.85 8.10
CA VAL A 111 -15.82 4.09 8.87
C VAL A 111 -16.99 4.29 9.81
#